data_AF-A0A1Y2LI33-F1
#
_entry.id   AF-A0A1Y2LI33-F1
#
_cell.length_a   1.000
_cell.length_b   1.000
_cell.length_c   1.000
_cell.angle_alpha   90.00
_cell.angle_beta   90.00
_cell.angle_gamma   90.00
#
_symmetry.space_group_name_H-M   'P 1'
#
loop_
_entity.id
_entity.type
_entity.pdbx_description
1 polymer ?
#
loop_
_entity_poly.entity_id
_entity_poly.type
_entity_poly.pdbx_seq_one_letter_code
_entity_poly.pdbx_strand_id
1 'polypeptide(L)'
;MRERYGTETGAETVEPEETTLHVSVTAPQSLVARRGFCEVRVKEVRTLHSIEPTSKTYMEVSLPPGMTYSASDWFAISPRNPSASVRRALKHFGIARESILTISSAAPTMPPTDIPTSAAEVFRAYVEFAEPATRRDIHVLLDATHDRATKALVDSTKSL
;
A
#
# COMPACT_ATOMS: atom_id res chain seq x y z
N MET A 1 14.04 63.23 -11.24
CA MET A 1 13.08 62.11 -11.20
C MET A 1 13.03 61.55 -9.77
N ARG A 2 12.57 62.39 -8.83
CA ARG A 2 12.41 62.12 -7.39
C ARG A 2 10.99 62.60 -7.10
N GLU A 3 10.01 61.71 -7.18
CA GLU A 3 8.61 61.93 -6.82
C GLU A 3 7.84 60.70 -7.31
N ARG A 4 7.56 59.74 -6.42
CA ARG A 4 6.39 58.82 -6.53
C ARG A 4 6.24 57.74 -5.46
N TYR A 5 7.07 57.67 -4.41
CA TYR A 5 6.80 56.76 -3.31
C TYR A 5 7.17 57.40 -1.97
N GLY A 6 6.30 58.29 -1.51
CA GLY A 6 6.15 58.58 -0.09
C GLY A 6 5.03 57.68 0.43
N THR A 7 5.36 56.76 1.33
CA THR A 7 4.38 56.16 2.24
C THR A 7 4.71 56.65 3.62
N GLU A 8 3.79 57.44 4.17
CA GLU A 8 3.78 57.91 5.53
C GLU A 8 3.93 56.72 6.49
N THR A 9 4.79 56.86 7.48
CA THR A 9 4.95 55.91 8.59
C THR A 9 3.69 55.96 9.45
N GLY A 10 2.66 55.26 9.02
CA GLY A 10 1.61 54.76 9.90
C GLY A 10 2.16 53.54 10.63
N ALA A 11 2.24 53.63 11.96
CA ALA A 11 2.55 52.50 12.80
C ALA A 11 1.39 51.49 12.73
N GLU A 12 1.45 50.56 11.78
CA GLU A 12 0.75 49.30 11.89
C GLU A 12 1.69 48.31 12.57
N THR A 13 1.36 47.97 13.81
CA THR A 13 1.81 46.75 14.46
C THR A 13 1.34 45.59 13.59
N VAL A 14 2.22 45.11 12.71
CA VAL A 14 2.04 43.81 12.05
C VAL A 14 2.28 42.77 13.13
N GLU A 15 1.21 42.35 13.80
CA GLU A 15 1.19 41.09 14.54
C GLU A 15 1.67 40.01 13.56
N PRO A 16 2.72 39.23 13.89
CA PRO A 16 3.11 38.13 13.04
C PRO A 16 1.94 37.15 13.02
N GLU A 17 1.29 36.97 11.87
CA GLU A 17 0.37 35.86 11.67
C GLU A 17 1.17 34.56 11.84
N GLU A 18 1.21 34.05 13.07
CA GLU A 18 1.73 32.73 13.36
C GLU A 18 0.83 31.73 12.65
N THR A 19 1.29 31.27 11.48
CA THR A 19 0.66 30.13 10.81
C THR A 19 0.97 28.89 11.65
N THR A 20 0.21 28.68 12.72
CA THR A 20 0.39 27.53 13.61
C THR A 20 -0.09 26.28 12.89
N LEU A 21 0.84 25.51 12.33
CA LEU A 21 0.54 24.23 11.69
C LEU A 21 0.31 23.15 12.75
N HIS A 22 -0.93 22.68 12.89
CA HIS A 22 -1.25 21.53 13.73
C HIS A 22 -1.08 20.22 12.93
N VAL A 23 -0.15 19.36 13.37
CA VAL A 23 0.13 18.06 12.73
C VAL A 23 -0.32 16.94 13.66
N SER A 24 -1.28 16.13 13.20
CA SER A 24 -1.68 14.88 13.85
C SER A 24 -1.16 13.68 13.05
N VAL A 25 -0.56 12.71 13.72
CA VAL A 25 -0.10 11.46 13.11
C VAL A 25 -1.15 10.38 13.33
N THR A 26 -1.53 9.68 12.25
CA THR A 26 -2.45 8.54 12.31
C THR A 26 -1.76 7.30 11.75
N ALA A 27 -2.05 6.14 12.33
CA ALA A 27 -1.54 4.87 11.83
C ALA A 27 -2.00 4.62 10.38
N PRO A 28 -1.20 3.91 9.55
CA PRO A 28 -1.61 3.53 8.21
C PRO A 28 -2.94 2.77 8.24
N GLN A 29 -3.87 3.11 7.34
CA GLN A 29 -5.17 2.43 7.23
C GLN A 29 -5.03 0.91 7.03
N SER A 30 -3.94 0.46 6.40
CA SER A 30 -3.61 -0.97 6.22
C SER A 30 -3.32 -1.69 7.52
N LEU A 31 -2.74 -1.01 8.51
CA LEU A 31 -2.53 -1.57 9.83
C LEU A 31 -3.86 -1.64 10.61
N VAL A 32 -4.69 -0.60 10.51
CA VAL A 32 -5.99 -0.52 11.19
C VAL A 32 -6.97 -1.60 10.68
N ALA A 33 -6.95 -1.88 9.37
CA ALA A 33 -7.79 -2.92 8.77
C ALA A 33 -7.38 -4.35 9.20
N ARG A 34 -6.10 -4.56 9.54
CA ARG A 34 -5.54 -5.87 9.90
C ARG A 34 -5.69 -6.12 11.42
N ARG A 35 -6.92 -6.46 11.83
CA ARG A 35 -7.23 -6.82 13.23
C ARG A 35 -6.28 -7.92 13.72
N GLY A 36 -5.73 -7.75 14.93
CA GLY A 36 -4.82 -8.72 15.55
C GLY A 36 -3.35 -8.58 15.17
N PHE A 37 -2.99 -7.63 14.28
CA PHE A 37 -1.61 -7.28 14.00
C PHE A 37 -1.19 -6.04 14.80
N CYS A 38 0.09 -5.99 15.16
CA CYS A 38 0.73 -4.83 15.76
C CYS A 38 2.01 -4.51 14.98
N GLU A 39 2.41 -3.24 15.00
CA GLU A 39 3.70 -2.85 14.45
C GLU A 39 4.82 -3.28 15.40
N VAL A 40 5.84 -3.94 14.84
CA VAL A 40 7.03 -4.37 15.55
C VAL A 40 8.27 -3.77 14.91
N ARG A 41 9.29 -3.48 15.72
CA ARG A 41 10.56 -2.98 15.21
C ARG A 41 11.51 -4.14 14.98
N VAL A 42 12.02 -4.24 13.75
CA VAL A 42 13.13 -5.14 13.42
C VAL A 42 14.43 -4.56 13.98
N LYS A 43 15.14 -5.34 14.79
CA LYS A 43 16.41 -4.97 15.44
C LYS A 43 17.61 -5.40 14.60
N GLU A 44 17.54 -6.58 14.00
CA GLU A 44 18.62 -7.14 13.21
C GLU A 44 18.04 -7.95 12.03
N VAL A 45 18.74 -7.91 10.90
CA VAL A 45 18.50 -8.78 9.75
C VAL A 45 19.85 -9.27 9.24
N ARG A 46 20.03 -10.58 9.12
CA ARG A 46 21.23 -11.16 8.48
C ARG A 46 20.87 -12.39 7.66
N THR A 47 21.55 -12.56 6.52
CA THR A 47 21.42 -13.77 5.71
C THR A 47 22.24 -14.88 6.34
N LEU A 48 21.61 -16.01 6.68
CA LEU A 48 22.29 -17.19 7.21
C LEU A 48 22.81 -18.08 6.09
N HIS A 49 22.06 -18.16 4.99
CA HIS A 49 22.41 -18.99 3.85
C HIS A 49 21.73 -18.45 2.59
N SER A 50 22.40 -18.53 1.45
CA SER A 50 21.85 -18.12 0.16
C SER A 50 22.34 -19.07 -0.92
N ILE A 51 21.42 -19.83 -1.51
CA ILE A 51 21.63 -20.61 -2.74
C ILE A 51 20.45 -20.29 -3.63
N GLU A 52 20.71 -19.60 -4.75
CA GLU A 52 19.71 -19.23 -5.74
C GLU A 52 18.78 -20.43 -6.07
N PRO A 53 17.45 -20.29 -6.00
CA PRO A 53 16.65 -19.06 -5.75
C PRO A 53 16.27 -18.83 -4.29
N THR A 54 16.83 -19.60 -3.35
CA THR A 54 16.44 -19.61 -1.94
C THR A 54 17.42 -18.87 -1.04
N SER A 55 16.89 -18.07 -0.12
CA SER A 55 17.69 -17.45 0.94
C SER A 55 17.06 -17.72 2.30
N LYS A 56 17.88 -18.12 3.27
CA LYS A 56 17.50 -18.23 4.68
C LYS A 56 17.98 -16.98 5.41
N THR A 57 17.05 -16.28 6.03
CA THR A 57 17.30 -15.02 6.74
C THR A 57 16.99 -15.19 8.22
N TYR A 58 17.87 -14.67 9.07
CA TYR A 58 17.61 -14.42 10.48
C TYR A 58 17.08 -13.00 10.66
N MET A 59 16.05 -12.87 11.49
CA MET A 59 15.48 -11.59 11.87
C MET A 59 15.27 -11.55 13.37
N GLU A 60 15.73 -10.47 14.00
CA GLU A 60 15.41 -10.16 15.40
C GLU A 60 14.39 -9.03 15.44
N VAL A 61 13.34 -9.20 16.25
CA VAL A 61 12.26 -8.21 16.39
C VAL A 61 12.04 -7.88 17.85
N SER A 62 11.71 -6.63 18.15
CA SER A 62 11.27 -6.25 19.49
C SER A 62 9.77 -6.46 19.62
N LEU A 63 9.37 -7.19 20.66
CA LEU A 63 7.97 -7.30 21.03
C LEU A 63 7.41 -5.95 21.50
N PRO A 64 6.14 -5.65 21.22
CA PRO A 64 5.47 -4.50 21.79
C PRO A 64 5.44 -4.57 23.33
N PRO A 65 5.33 -3.42 24.01
CA PRO A 65 5.19 -3.38 25.46
C PRO A 65 4.02 -4.25 25.95
N GLY A 66 4.27 -5.07 26.97
CA GLY A 66 3.26 -5.95 27.57
C GLY A 66 2.95 -7.24 26.79
N MET A 67 3.59 -7.47 25.64
CA MET A 67 3.48 -8.74 24.92
C MET A 67 4.50 -9.75 25.45
N THR A 68 4.04 -10.98 25.69
CA THR A 68 4.87 -12.13 26.05
C THR A 68 4.89 -13.14 24.92
N TYR A 69 5.95 -13.95 24.82
CA TYR A 69 6.10 -14.98 23.79
C TYR A 69 6.81 -16.20 24.40
N SER A 70 6.40 -17.40 23.99
CA SER A 70 7.01 -18.68 24.37
C SER A 70 7.61 -19.38 23.15
N ALA A 71 8.58 -20.27 23.36
CA ALA A 71 9.31 -20.92 22.26
C ALA A 71 8.43 -21.74 21.28
N SER A 72 7.22 -22.13 21.67
CA SER A 72 6.25 -22.84 20.83
C SER A 72 5.30 -21.92 20.04
N ASP A 73 5.32 -20.62 20.33
CA ASP A 73 4.48 -19.66 19.63
C ASP A 73 5.01 -19.42 18.21
N TRP A 74 4.23 -18.75 17.38
CA TRP A 74 4.61 -18.41 16.01
C TRP A 74 4.18 -16.98 15.70
N PHE A 75 4.93 -16.32 14.82
CA PHE A 75 4.60 -14.98 14.35
C PHE A 75 3.82 -15.04 13.03
N ALA A 76 2.64 -14.44 13.03
CA ALA A 76 1.99 -14.05 11.78
C ALA A 76 2.65 -12.77 11.27
N ILE A 77 3.23 -12.82 10.06
CA ILE A 77 3.77 -11.64 9.38
C ILE A 77 2.81 -11.25 8.27
N SER A 78 2.47 -9.96 8.20
CA SER A 78 1.58 -9.45 7.15
C SER A 78 2.40 -8.73 6.07
N PRO A 79 2.71 -9.40 4.95
CA PRO A 79 3.59 -8.85 3.92
C PRO A 79 2.94 -7.68 3.18
N ARG A 80 3.78 -6.99 2.41
CA ARG A 80 3.39 -5.92 1.48
C ARG A 80 4.01 -6.21 0.13
N ASN A 81 3.25 -5.95 -0.94
CA ASN A 81 3.75 -6.13 -2.29
C ASN A 81 4.94 -5.19 -2.56
N PRO A 82 5.97 -5.66 -3.27
CA PRO A 82 7.13 -4.85 -3.58
C PRO A 82 6.74 -3.69 -4.51
N SER A 83 7.42 -2.55 -4.35
CA SER A 83 7.16 -1.33 -5.12
C SER A 83 7.17 -1.53 -6.63
N ALA A 84 7.99 -2.47 -7.14
CA ALA A 84 8.04 -2.80 -8.55
C ALA A 84 6.72 -3.42 -9.06
N SER A 85 6.12 -4.35 -8.32
CA SER A 85 4.84 -4.97 -8.66
C SER A 85 3.70 -3.96 -8.60
N VAL A 86 3.66 -3.14 -7.55
CA VAL A 86 2.65 -2.06 -7.41
C VAL A 86 2.74 -1.09 -8.59
N ARG A 87 3.94 -0.67 -8.96
CA ARG A 87 4.15 0.25 -10.09
C ARG A 87 3.76 -0.38 -11.43
N ARG A 88 4.00 -1.68 -11.62
CA ARG A 88 3.54 -2.43 -12.80
C ARG A 88 2.01 -2.46 -12.88
N ALA A 89 1.33 -2.75 -11.77
CA ALA A 89 -0.13 -2.79 -11.72
C ALA A 89 -0.75 -1.41 -12.01
N LEU A 90 -0.28 -0.34 -11.35
CA LEU A 90 -0.72 1.03 -11.61
C LEU A 90 -0.56 1.41 -13.09
N LYS A 91 0.61 1.13 -13.67
CA LYS A 91 0.87 1.39 -15.09
C LYS A 91 -0.06 0.59 -16.00
N HIS A 92 -0.28 -0.69 -15.69
CA HIS A 92 -1.13 -1.57 -16.49
C HIS A 92 -2.57 -1.06 -16.57
N PHE A 93 -3.12 -0.56 -15.46
CA PHE A 93 -4.46 -0.01 -15.40
C PHE A 93 -4.55 1.49 -15.74
N GLY A 94 -3.44 2.14 -16.09
CA GLY A 94 -3.42 3.59 -16.40
C GLY A 94 -3.75 4.47 -15.19
N ILE A 95 -3.55 3.98 -13.96
CA ILE A 95 -3.87 4.71 -12.73
C ILE A 95 -2.64 5.52 -12.31
N ALA A 96 -2.82 6.83 -12.09
CA ALA A 96 -1.76 7.68 -11.56
C ALA A 96 -1.37 7.26 -10.13
N ARG A 97 -0.10 7.45 -9.77
CA ARG A 97 0.45 6.94 -8.49
C ARG A 97 -0.19 7.63 -7.28
N GLU A 98 -0.53 8.90 -7.43
CA GLU A 98 -1.16 9.75 -6.42
C GLU A 98 -2.69 9.65 -6.43
N SER A 99 -3.27 8.78 -7.29
CA SER A 99 -4.71 8.56 -7.33
C SER A 99 -5.24 8.06 -5.99
N ILE A 100 -6.43 8.56 -5.64
CA ILE A 100 -7.21 8.12 -4.48
C ILE A 100 -8.40 7.32 -4.99
N LEU A 101 -8.62 6.14 -4.42
CA LEU A 101 -9.73 5.24 -4.72
C LEU A 101 -10.74 5.30 -3.57
N THR A 102 -12.01 5.21 -3.91
CA THR A 102 -13.08 4.89 -2.96
C THR A 102 -13.75 3.62 -3.48
N ILE A 103 -13.70 2.54 -2.70
CA ILE A 103 -14.20 1.23 -3.11
C ILE A 103 -15.54 1.01 -2.41
N SER A 104 -16.59 0.71 -3.16
CA SER A 104 -17.90 0.34 -2.61
C SER A 104 -18.16 -1.15 -2.86
N SER A 105 -18.65 -1.88 -1.86
CA SER A 105 -19.00 -3.30 -2.01
C SER A 105 -20.27 -3.62 -1.23
N ALA A 106 -21.18 -4.37 -1.84
CA ALA A 106 -22.36 -4.90 -1.15
C ALA A 106 -22.03 -6.13 -0.27
N ALA A 107 -20.90 -6.79 -0.52
CA ALA A 107 -20.44 -7.97 0.20
C ALA A 107 -19.16 -7.67 1.01
N PRO A 108 -18.91 -8.41 2.11
CA PRO A 108 -17.65 -8.30 2.84
C PRO A 108 -16.44 -8.52 1.92
N THR A 109 -15.47 -7.63 1.99
CA THR A 109 -14.25 -7.66 1.16
C THR A 109 -13.03 -7.26 1.98
N MET A 110 -11.84 -7.57 1.45
CA MET A 110 -10.56 -7.30 2.13
C MET A 110 -10.11 -5.83 2.05
N PRO A 111 -10.22 -5.13 0.89
CA PRO A 111 -9.87 -3.72 0.81
C PRO A 111 -10.81 -2.84 1.65
N PRO A 112 -10.35 -1.65 2.08
CA PRO A 112 -11.21 -0.72 2.79
C PRO A 112 -12.33 -0.24 1.88
N THR A 113 -13.55 -0.24 2.42
CA THR A 113 -14.75 0.21 1.71
C THR A 113 -15.22 1.55 2.24
N ASP A 114 -15.78 2.36 1.35
CA ASP A 114 -16.40 3.66 1.63
C ASP A 114 -15.48 4.68 2.33
N ILE A 115 -14.17 4.51 2.16
CA ILE A 115 -13.15 5.45 2.61
C ILE A 115 -12.17 5.79 1.47
N PRO A 116 -11.67 7.04 1.41
CA PRO A 116 -10.62 7.40 0.47
C PRO A 116 -9.29 6.74 0.86
N THR A 117 -8.73 5.95 -0.07
CA THR A 117 -7.44 5.26 0.11
C THR A 117 -6.57 5.42 -1.14
N SER A 118 -5.28 5.67 -0.97
CA SER A 118 -4.34 5.75 -2.10
C SER A 118 -4.37 4.45 -2.92
N ALA A 119 -4.45 4.57 -4.25
CA ALA A 119 -4.38 3.43 -5.17
C ALA A 119 -3.11 2.59 -4.96
N ALA A 120 -1.98 3.28 -4.71
CA ALA A 120 -0.71 2.61 -4.42
C ALA A 120 -0.78 1.78 -3.13
N GLU A 121 -1.49 2.26 -2.10
CA GLU A 121 -1.65 1.52 -0.85
C GLU A 121 -2.61 0.33 -1.00
N VAL A 122 -3.70 0.49 -1.77
CA VAL A 122 -4.61 -0.62 -2.13
C VAL A 122 -3.82 -1.78 -2.75
N PHE A 123 -3.06 -1.51 -3.81
CA PHE A 123 -2.24 -2.53 -4.48
C PHE A 123 -1.08 -3.03 -3.63
N ARG A 124 -0.64 -2.29 -2.62
CA ARG A 124 0.49 -2.67 -1.77
C ARG A 124 0.10 -3.61 -0.65
N ALA A 125 -1.08 -3.43 -0.05
CA ALA A 125 -1.41 -4.07 1.22
C ALA A 125 -2.72 -4.88 1.21
N TYR A 126 -3.56 -4.79 0.17
CA TYR A 126 -4.89 -5.38 0.18
C TYR A 126 -5.17 -6.36 -0.97
N VAL A 127 -4.18 -6.61 -1.83
CA VAL A 127 -4.27 -7.56 -2.94
C VAL A 127 -3.03 -8.45 -2.96
N GLU A 128 -3.16 -9.65 -3.52
CA GLU A 128 -2.05 -10.59 -3.66
C GLU A 128 -1.58 -10.64 -5.12
N PHE A 129 -0.27 -10.44 -5.35
CA PHE A 129 0.35 -10.57 -6.68
C PHE A 129 1.21 -11.82 -6.84
N ALA A 130 1.54 -12.49 -5.74
CA ALA A 130 2.47 -13.62 -5.73
C ALA A 130 1.79 -14.96 -6.06
N GLU A 131 0.47 -15.03 -5.96
CA GLU A 131 -0.28 -16.24 -6.30
C GLU A 131 -0.52 -16.32 -7.81
N PRO A 132 -0.33 -17.51 -8.42
CA PRO A 132 -0.76 -17.75 -9.79
C PRO A 132 -2.26 -17.46 -9.95
N ALA A 133 -2.63 -16.82 -11.06
CA ALA A 133 -4.03 -16.55 -11.37
C ALA A 133 -4.85 -17.84 -11.36
N THR A 134 -5.96 -17.83 -10.64
CA THR A 134 -6.86 -18.99 -10.56
C THR A 134 -7.67 -19.13 -11.85
N ARG A 135 -8.28 -20.31 -12.07
CA ARG A 135 -9.22 -20.51 -13.19
C ARG A 135 -10.38 -19.50 -13.17
N ARG A 136 -10.83 -19.10 -11.98
CA ARG A 136 -11.87 -18.10 -11.81
C ARG A 136 -11.38 -16.72 -12.30
N ASP A 137 -10.17 -16.33 -11.92
CA ASP A 137 -9.59 -15.05 -12.35
C ASP A 137 -9.44 -14.99 -13.87
N ILE A 138 -8.96 -16.08 -14.48
CA ILE A 138 -8.84 -16.19 -15.93
C ILE A 138 -10.19 -16.02 -16.62
N HIS A 139 -11.26 -16.62 -16.08
CA HIS A 139 -12.59 -16.49 -16.66
C HIS A 139 -13.11 -15.04 -16.58
N VAL A 140 -12.93 -14.38 -15.44
CA VAL A 140 -13.27 -12.95 -15.27
C VAL A 140 -12.51 -12.08 -16.26
N LEU A 141 -11.22 -12.35 -16.47
CA LEU A 141 -10.40 -11.62 -17.45
C LEU A 141 -10.85 -11.87 -18.90
N LEU A 142 -11.26 -13.11 -19.22
CA LEU A 142 -11.80 -13.45 -20.55
C LEU A 142 -13.10 -12.70 -20.85
N ASP A 143 -13.98 -12.56 -19.86
CA ASP A 143 -15.22 -11.81 -20.00
C ASP A 143 -14.96 -10.33 -20.27
N ALA A 144 -13.93 -9.75 -19.62
CA ALA A 144 -13.51 -8.36 -19.82
C ALA A 144 -12.66 -8.12 -21.09
N THR A 145 -12.16 -9.18 -21.73
CA THR A 145 -11.32 -9.07 -22.92
C THR A 145 -12.17 -8.78 -24.16
N HIS A 146 -11.70 -7.93 -25.08
CA HIS A 146 -12.40 -7.65 -26.34
C HIS A 146 -11.74 -8.32 -27.55
N ASP A 147 -10.45 -8.62 -27.48
CA ASP A 147 -9.71 -9.28 -28.55
C ASP A 147 -10.04 -10.77 -28.66
N ARG A 148 -10.59 -11.17 -29.80
CA ARG A 148 -11.03 -12.54 -30.06
C ARG A 148 -9.87 -13.52 -30.17
N ALA A 149 -8.71 -13.08 -30.65
CA ALA A 149 -7.52 -13.94 -30.77
C ALA A 149 -6.98 -14.32 -29.39
N THR A 150 -6.86 -13.34 -28.48
CA THR A 150 -6.46 -13.57 -27.08
C THR A 150 -7.45 -14.49 -26.35
N LYS A 151 -8.77 -14.33 -26.55
CA LYS A 151 -9.75 -15.25 -25.95
C LYS A 151 -9.55 -16.69 -26.42
N ALA A 152 -9.39 -16.90 -27.72
CA ALA A 152 -9.21 -18.23 -28.28
C ALA A 152 -7.92 -18.91 -27.78
N LEU A 153 -6.82 -18.16 -27.64
CA LEU A 153 -5.56 -18.67 -27.11
C LEU A 153 -5.70 -19.21 -25.68
N VAL A 154 -6.32 -18.42 -24.80
CA VAL A 154 -6.48 -18.77 -23.38
C VAL A 154 -7.50 -19.91 -23.19
N ASP A 155 -8.55 -19.98 -24.02
CA ASP A 155 -9.49 -21.11 -23.97
C ASP A 155 -8.85 -22.42 -24.46
N SER A 156 -7.94 -22.37 -25.46
CA SER A 156 -7.22 -23.57 -25.91
C SER A 156 -6.26 -24.16 -24.87
N THR A 157 -5.85 -23.36 -23.87
CA THR A 157 -4.95 -23.82 -22.79
C THR A 157 -5.70 -24.57 -21.67
N LYS A 158 -7.04 -24.66 -21.71
CA LYS A 158 -7.87 -25.42 -20.76
C LYS A 158 -7.78 -26.95 -20.90
N SER A 159 -7.13 -27.48 -21.94
CA SER A 159 -7.17 -28.91 -22.30
C SER A 159 -5.96 -29.75 -21.84
N LEU A 160 -5.13 -29.24 -20.93
CA LEU A 160 -4.04 -29.96 -20.25
C LEU A 160 -4.31 -29.99 -18.75
#